data_AF-R9GTH7-F1
#
_entry.id   AF-R9GTH7-F1
#
_cell.length_a   1.000
_cell.length_b   1.000
_cell.length_c   1.000
_cell.angle_alpha   90.00
_cell.angle_beta   90.00
_cell.angle_gamma   90.00
#
_symmetry.space_group_name_H-M   'P 1'
#
loop_
_entity.id
_entity.type
_entity.pdbx_description
1 polymer ?
#
loop_
_entity_poly.entity_id
_entity_poly.type
_entity_poly.pdbx_seq_one_letter_code
_entity_poly.pdbx_strand_id
1 'polypeptide(L)'
;MLKKIIYASLIVFLSGTAVAQTPAENYIETYKKVAVTTMNQHGIPASIILGIAIHESASGTSRIAKYLNNHFGLKGKSGPKPIKSAYKGYDNVDDCYVDFVSFLKNQFTGLFTRYASDDYRGWAMGIQRGGYAHSRTWASQVTAIIKKYKLNELDTPSSSILQSNVSTPAESEETSTYNVRRGDTLIRIAERFRTTVKEIKNKNGLTSSMLNIGQSLHL
;
A
#
# COMPACT_ATOMS: atom_id res chain seq x y z
N MET A 1 -56.91 -47.66 -15.54
CA MET A 1 -55.92 -47.55 -14.44
C MET A 1 -54.68 -46.86 -14.97
N LEU A 2 -54.52 -45.56 -14.73
CA LEU A 2 -53.44 -44.74 -15.28
C LEU A 2 -52.43 -44.41 -14.17
N LYS A 3 -51.23 -44.98 -14.23
CA LYS A 3 -50.15 -44.75 -13.26
C LYS A 3 -49.59 -43.33 -13.45
N LYS A 4 -49.76 -42.46 -12.44
CA LYS A 4 -49.11 -41.14 -12.41
C LYS A 4 -47.63 -41.31 -12.09
N ILE A 5 -46.77 -40.98 -13.06
CA ILE A 5 -45.31 -40.92 -12.89
C ILE A 5 -44.99 -39.58 -12.23
N ILE A 6 -44.46 -39.62 -11.01
CA ILE A 6 -44.00 -38.45 -10.27
C ILE A 6 -42.60 -38.09 -10.78
N TYR A 7 -42.48 -36.97 -11.49
CA TYR A 7 -41.18 -36.36 -11.78
C TYR A 7 -40.66 -35.70 -10.50
N ALA A 8 -39.68 -36.33 -9.85
CA ALA A 8 -38.92 -35.71 -8.78
C ALA A 8 -37.88 -34.77 -9.41
N SER A 9 -38.17 -33.47 -9.42
CA SER A 9 -37.21 -32.44 -9.80
C SER A 9 -36.08 -32.39 -8.76
N LEU A 10 -34.93 -32.97 -9.12
CA LEU A 10 -33.70 -32.90 -8.33
C LEU A 10 -33.15 -31.46 -8.39
N ILE A 11 -33.52 -30.62 -7.42
CA ILE A 11 -32.90 -29.31 -7.24
C ILE A 11 -31.52 -29.54 -6.63
N VAL A 12 -30.48 -29.56 -7.46
CA VAL A 12 -29.08 -29.53 -7.02
C VAL A 12 -28.80 -28.11 -6.52
N PHE A 13 -28.87 -27.91 -5.21
CA PHE A 13 -28.29 -26.72 -4.57
C PHE A 13 -26.78 -26.81 -4.68
N LEU A 14 -26.21 -26.15 -5.69
CA LEU A 14 -24.77 -25.93 -5.78
C LEU A 14 -24.41 -24.86 -4.73
N SER A 15 -24.17 -25.30 -3.50
CA SER A 15 -23.75 -24.44 -2.40
C SER A 15 -22.33 -23.94 -2.67
N GLY A 16 -22.20 -22.80 -3.35
CA GLY A 16 -20.92 -22.10 -3.43
C GLY A 16 -20.53 -21.60 -2.03
N THR A 17 -19.47 -22.15 -1.45
CA THR A 17 -18.91 -21.61 -0.22
C THR A 17 -18.12 -20.35 -0.55
N ALA A 18 -18.66 -19.17 -0.23
CA ALA A 18 -17.88 -17.95 -0.22
C ALA A 18 -16.85 -18.04 0.92
N VAL A 19 -15.57 -18.22 0.58
CA VAL A 19 -14.48 -18.15 1.55
C VAL A 19 -14.36 -16.69 1.99
N ALA A 20 -14.57 -16.40 3.27
CA ALA A 20 -14.38 -15.06 3.80
C ALA A 20 -12.88 -14.70 3.74
N GLN A 21 -12.57 -13.58 3.07
CA GLN A 21 -11.19 -13.07 3.01
C GLN A 21 -10.68 -12.70 4.40
N THR A 22 -9.43 -13.07 4.68
CA THR A 22 -8.76 -12.71 5.92
C THR A 22 -8.47 -11.20 5.98
N PRO A 23 -8.29 -10.61 7.17
CA PRO A 23 -7.89 -9.20 7.28
C PRO A 23 -6.61 -8.87 6.51
N ALA A 24 -5.66 -9.81 6.44
CA ALA A 24 -4.42 -9.63 5.69
C ALA A 24 -4.66 -9.60 4.17
N GLU A 25 -5.50 -10.49 3.63
CA GLU A 25 -5.84 -10.47 2.20
C GLU A 25 -6.58 -9.19 1.81
N ASN A 26 -7.53 -8.75 2.63
CA ASN A 26 -8.21 -7.46 2.43
C ASN A 26 -7.22 -6.29 2.46
N TYR A 27 -6.26 -6.32 3.39
CA TYR A 27 -5.22 -5.32 3.50
C TYR A 27 -4.34 -5.30 2.25
N ILE A 28 -3.91 -6.47 1.78
CA ILE A 28 -3.10 -6.61 0.57
C ILE A 28 -3.86 -6.06 -0.64
N GLU A 29 -5.14 -6.44 -0.81
CA GLU A 29 -5.95 -5.96 -1.93
C GLU A 29 -6.06 -4.42 -1.92
N THR A 30 -6.26 -3.85 -0.74
CA THR A 30 -6.39 -2.40 -0.56
C THR A 30 -5.09 -1.66 -0.88
N TYR A 31 -3.94 -2.17 -0.44
CA TYR A 31 -2.68 -1.42 -0.46
C TYR A 31 -1.62 -1.94 -1.45
N LYS A 32 -1.85 -3.04 -2.17
CA LYS A 32 -0.86 -3.59 -3.12
C LYS A 32 -0.47 -2.60 -4.20
N LYS A 33 -1.44 -1.81 -4.70
CA LYS A 33 -1.18 -0.82 -5.75
C LYS A 33 -0.26 0.29 -5.25
N VAL A 34 -0.58 0.91 -4.10
CA VAL A 34 0.29 1.94 -3.50
C VAL A 34 1.68 1.39 -3.17
N ALA A 35 1.79 0.15 -2.69
CA ALA A 35 3.09 -0.47 -2.42
C ALA A 35 3.92 -0.66 -3.70
N VAL A 36 3.32 -1.13 -4.79
CA VAL A 36 3.99 -1.27 -6.11
C VAL A 36 4.36 0.10 -6.68
N THR A 37 3.45 1.08 -6.64
CA THR A 37 3.74 2.46 -7.05
C THR A 37 4.94 3.02 -6.27
N THR A 38 4.94 2.82 -4.95
CA THR A 38 6.01 3.26 -4.05
C THR A 38 7.33 2.58 -4.38
N MET A 39 7.31 1.28 -4.66
CA MET A 39 8.48 0.53 -5.10
C MET A 39 9.05 1.09 -6.38
N ASN A 40 8.23 1.26 -7.42
CA ASN A 40 8.67 1.79 -8.71
C ASN A 40 9.25 3.20 -8.59
N GLN A 41 8.72 4.02 -7.69
CA GLN A 41 9.17 5.40 -7.48
C GLN A 41 10.44 5.52 -6.61
N HIS A 42 10.69 4.56 -5.72
CA HIS A 42 11.67 4.72 -4.64
C HIS A 42 12.64 3.55 -4.44
N GLY A 43 12.45 2.43 -5.13
CA GLY A 43 13.33 1.26 -5.11
C GLY A 43 13.20 0.37 -3.88
N ILE A 44 12.21 0.60 -3.01
CA ILE A 44 11.92 -0.26 -1.84
C ILE A 44 10.99 -1.40 -2.29
N PRO A 45 11.31 -2.69 -2.07
CA PRO A 45 10.44 -3.79 -2.49
C PRO A 45 9.00 -3.60 -2.00
N ALA A 46 8.02 -3.80 -2.89
CA ALA A 46 6.60 -3.71 -2.55
C ALA A 46 6.24 -4.73 -1.45
N SER A 47 6.85 -5.91 -1.50
CA SER A 47 6.73 -6.95 -0.50
C SER A 47 7.21 -6.51 0.88
N ILE A 48 8.27 -5.69 0.95
CA ILE A 48 8.79 -5.13 2.21
C ILE A 48 7.83 -4.12 2.79
N ILE A 49 7.32 -3.22 1.95
CA ILE A 49 6.35 -2.20 2.37
C ILE A 49 5.12 -2.89 2.96
N LEU A 50 4.50 -3.82 2.22
CA LEU A 50 3.31 -4.53 2.69
C LEU A 50 3.62 -5.46 3.87
N GLY A 51 4.72 -6.20 3.84
CA GLY A 51 5.09 -7.15 4.88
C GLY A 51 5.26 -6.46 6.24
N ILE A 52 5.97 -5.32 6.26
CA ILE A 52 6.12 -4.50 7.47
C ILE A 52 4.77 -3.91 7.87
N ALA A 53 4.02 -3.32 6.94
CA ALA A 53 2.75 -2.69 7.27
C ALA A 53 1.77 -3.71 7.88
N ILE A 54 1.66 -4.92 7.32
CA ILE A 54 0.83 -6.01 7.86
C ILE A 54 1.30 -6.41 9.27
N HIS A 55 2.62 -6.53 9.47
CA HIS A 55 3.22 -6.90 10.76
C HIS A 55 2.92 -5.87 11.84
N GLU A 56 3.23 -4.60 11.58
CA GLU A 56 3.13 -3.50 12.56
C GLU A 56 1.68 -3.10 12.84
N SER A 57 0.80 -3.19 11.84
CA SER A 57 -0.60 -2.76 11.98
C SER A 57 -1.58 -3.88 12.37
N ALA A 58 -1.09 -5.12 12.53
CA ALA A 58 -1.93 -6.31 12.60
C ALA A 58 -2.94 -6.34 11.41
N SER A 59 -2.44 -6.18 10.19
CA SER A 59 -3.27 -6.04 8.97
C SER A 59 -4.32 -4.92 9.07
N GLY A 60 -3.93 -3.76 9.60
CA GLY A 60 -4.78 -2.58 9.80
C GLY A 60 -5.75 -2.70 10.99
N THR A 61 -5.76 -3.82 11.71
CA THR A 61 -6.75 -4.05 12.76
C THR A 61 -6.36 -3.47 14.12
N SER A 62 -5.08 -3.13 14.31
CA SER A 62 -4.58 -2.59 15.58
C SER A 62 -5.24 -1.26 15.94
N ARG A 63 -5.31 -0.97 17.24
CA ARG A 63 -5.83 0.31 17.73
C ARG A 63 -5.06 1.50 17.15
N ILE A 64 -3.75 1.38 17.00
CA ILE A 64 -2.90 2.44 16.45
C ILE A 64 -3.23 2.66 14.96
N ALA A 65 -3.38 1.59 14.18
CA ALA A 65 -3.76 1.70 12.77
C ALA A 65 -5.16 2.32 12.61
N LYS A 66 -6.16 1.81 13.32
CA LYS A 66 -7.56 2.27 13.19
C LYS A 66 -7.79 3.73 13.57
N TYR A 67 -7.15 4.20 14.65
CA TYR A 67 -7.43 5.53 15.19
C TYR A 67 -6.41 6.58 14.77
N LEU A 68 -5.20 6.19 14.38
CA LEU A 68 -4.14 7.13 14.00
C LEU A 68 -3.74 7.00 12.53
N ASN A 69 -4.35 6.09 11.77
CA ASN A 69 -3.91 5.73 10.41
C ASN A 69 -2.41 5.37 10.35
N ASN A 70 -1.83 4.92 11.47
CA ASN A 70 -0.40 4.62 11.58
C ASN A 70 -0.15 3.12 11.41
N HIS A 71 0.32 2.75 10.23
CA HIS A 71 0.46 1.36 9.82
C HIS A 71 1.90 0.83 9.93
N PHE A 72 2.86 1.69 10.26
CA PHE A 72 4.29 1.35 10.39
C PHE A 72 4.82 1.55 11.82
N GLY A 73 4.00 2.00 12.77
CA GLY A 73 4.43 2.18 14.16
C GLY A 73 5.41 3.35 14.37
N LEU A 74 5.40 4.36 13.48
CA LEU A 74 6.31 5.51 13.60
C LEU A 74 5.94 6.39 14.81
N LYS A 75 6.92 6.77 15.62
CA LYS A 75 6.75 7.60 16.84
C LYS A 75 6.95 9.09 16.55
N GLY A 76 6.22 9.95 17.27
CA GLY A 76 6.35 11.41 17.11
C GLY A 76 5.05 12.20 17.33
N LYS A 77 5.13 13.53 17.15
CA LYS A 77 4.05 14.49 17.42
C LYS A 77 3.35 15.01 16.15
N SER A 78 3.11 14.16 15.15
CA SER A 78 2.50 14.60 13.88
C SER A 78 1.06 14.12 13.73
N GLY A 79 0.27 14.91 12.98
CA GLY A 79 -1.10 14.62 12.53
C GLY A 79 -2.18 14.55 13.61
N PRO A 80 -3.43 14.24 13.22
CA PRO A 80 -4.55 14.10 14.15
C PRO A 80 -4.31 12.98 15.16
N LYS A 81 -4.59 13.25 16.44
CA LYS A 81 -4.48 12.26 17.52
C LYS A 81 -5.79 12.15 18.31
N PRO A 82 -6.80 11.46 17.77
CA PRO A 82 -8.05 11.20 18.50
C PRO A 82 -7.83 10.32 19.74
N ILE A 83 -6.66 9.66 19.86
CA ILE A 83 -6.25 8.92 21.05
C ILE A 83 -4.88 9.41 21.55
N LYS A 84 -4.68 9.42 22.87
CA LYS A 84 -3.37 9.72 23.48
C LYS A 84 -2.38 8.61 23.14
N SER A 85 -1.28 8.96 22.48
CA SER A 85 -0.30 7.98 21.99
C SER A 85 1.06 8.64 21.68
N ALA A 86 2.14 7.89 21.90
CA ALA A 86 3.50 8.25 21.46
C ALA A 86 3.69 8.12 19.94
N TYR A 87 2.81 7.38 19.26
CA TYR A 87 2.82 7.18 17.81
C TYR A 87 2.33 8.44 17.08
N LYS A 88 2.86 8.67 15.87
CA LYS A 88 2.35 9.69 14.94
C LYS A 88 0.92 9.33 14.52
N GLY A 89 0.11 10.33 14.24
CA GLY A 89 -1.16 10.19 13.55
C GLY A 89 -1.08 10.76 12.13
N TYR A 90 -2.02 10.35 11.29
CA TYR A 90 -2.11 10.74 9.89
C TYR A 90 -3.56 10.95 9.49
N ASP A 91 -3.81 11.85 8.53
CA ASP A 91 -5.16 12.11 8.02
C ASP A 91 -5.71 10.89 7.28
N ASN A 92 -4.84 10.15 6.59
CA ASN A 92 -5.14 8.88 5.94
C ASN A 92 -3.92 7.94 5.94
N VAL A 93 -4.11 6.71 5.47
CA VAL A 93 -3.06 5.69 5.49
C VAL A 93 -1.95 5.98 4.49
N ASP A 94 -2.23 6.59 3.33
CA ASP A 94 -1.17 6.88 2.34
C ASP A 94 -0.15 7.88 2.87
N ASP A 95 -0.58 8.85 3.69
CA ASP A 95 0.34 9.79 4.36
C ASP A 95 1.31 9.03 5.27
N CYS A 96 0.86 7.94 5.90
CA CYS A 96 1.72 7.06 6.68
C CYS A 96 2.74 6.32 5.80
N TYR A 97 2.37 5.91 4.58
CA TYR A 97 3.29 5.30 3.61
C TYR A 97 4.34 6.31 3.15
N VAL A 98 3.95 7.55 2.84
CA VAL A 98 4.87 8.63 2.44
C VAL A 98 5.89 8.93 3.54
N ASP A 99 5.42 9.03 4.79
CA ASP A 99 6.30 9.29 5.93
C ASP A 99 7.23 8.09 6.21
N PHE A 100 6.74 6.86 6.05
CA PHE A 100 7.58 5.65 6.16
C PHE A 100 8.70 5.60 5.12
N VAL A 101 8.40 5.91 3.85
CA VAL A 101 9.43 6.02 2.80
C VAL A 101 10.47 7.08 3.16
N SER A 102 10.00 8.25 3.62
CA SER A 102 10.88 9.36 4.00
C SER A 102 11.77 8.97 5.18
N PHE A 103 11.21 8.28 6.16
CA PHE A 103 11.94 7.70 7.28
C PHE A 103 13.02 6.70 6.81
N LEU A 104 12.70 5.78 5.90
CA LEU A 104 13.68 4.84 5.35
C LEU A 104 14.79 5.55 4.59
N LYS A 105 14.47 6.53 3.73
CA LYS A 105 15.47 7.31 3.00
C LYS A 105 16.40 8.09 3.92
N ASN A 106 15.95 8.48 5.09
CA ASN A 106 16.76 9.24 6.04
C ASN A 106 17.61 8.35 6.94
N GLN A 107 17.03 7.28 7.49
CA GLN A 107 17.67 6.45 8.52
C GLN A 107 18.35 5.19 7.97
N PHE A 108 17.97 4.77 6.75
CA PHE A 108 18.41 3.51 6.13
C PHE A 108 18.99 3.74 4.74
N THR A 109 19.65 4.89 4.52
CA THR A 109 20.26 5.29 3.24
C THR A 109 21.07 4.17 2.59
N GLY A 110 21.91 3.48 3.37
CA GLY A 110 22.77 2.41 2.87
C GLY A 110 22.04 1.17 2.35
N LEU A 111 20.74 1.00 2.63
CA LEU A 111 19.95 -0.10 2.06
C LEU A 111 19.68 0.14 0.57
N PHE A 112 19.38 1.39 0.19
CA PHE A 112 19.06 1.76 -1.19
C PHE A 112 20.24 1.56 -2.16
N THR A 113 21.47 1.60 -1.66
CA THR A 113 22.68 1.33 -2.45
C THR A 113 23.11 -0.14 -2.39
N ARG A 114 22.63 -0.90 -1.40
CA ARG A 114 23.14 -2.25 -1.11
C ARG A 114 22.26 -3.35 -1.68
N TYR A 115 20.94 -3.14 -1.70
CA TYR A 115 19.98 -4.17 -2.05
C TYR A 115 19.13 -3.74 -3.24
N ALA A 116 18.92 -4.67 -4.17
CA ALA A 116 18.01 -4.48 -5.29
C ALA A 116 16.54 -4.42 -4.81
N SER A 117 15.65 -3.94 -5.68
CA SER A 117 14.22 -3.79 -5.39
C SER A 117 13.46 -5.12 -5.26
N ASP A 118 14.11 -6.25 -5.57
CA ASP A 118 13.57 -7.60 -5.43
C ASP A 118 14.21 -8.42 -4.29
N ASP A 119 15.22 -7.87 -3.60
CA ASP A 119 15.88 -8.53 -2.46
C ASP A 119 15.18 -8.23 -1.13
N TYR A 120 13.94 -8.69 -0.97
CA TYR A 120 13.17 -8.47 0.26
C TYR A 120 13.87 -9.04 1.52
N ARG A 121 14.71 -10.07 1.39
CA ARG A 121 15.43 -10.65 2.54
C ARG A 121 16.54 -9.73 3.00
N GLY A 122 17.35 -9.21 2.08
CA GLY A 122 18.39 -8.23 2.35
C GLY A 122 17.81 -6.97 2.99
N TRP A 123 16.71 -6.46 2.44
CA TRP A 123 15.98 -5.32 3.01
C TRP A 123 15.48 -5.59 4.42
N ALA A 124 14.77 -6.69 4.68
CA ALA A 124 14.24 -7.00 6.02
C ALA A 124 15.37 -7.15 7.06
N MET A 125 16.45 -7.87 6.71
CA MET A 125 17.61 -7.99 7.60
C MET A 125 18.31 -6.64 7.82
N GLY A 126 18.43 -5.83 6.78
CA GLY A 126 19.04 -4.50 6.84
C GLY A 126 18.26 -3.55 7.75
N ILE A 127 16.93 -3.52 7.62
CA ILE A 127 16.04 -2.72 8.47
C ILE A 127 16.13 -3.17 9.94
N GLN A 128 16.17 -4.49 10.20
CA GLN A 128 16.38 -5.00 11.56
C GLN A 128 17.73 -4.56 12.14
N ARG A 129 18.82 -4.75 11.38
CA ARG A 129 20.18 -4.37 11.82
C ARG A 129 20.31 -2.86 12.06
N GLY A 130 19.58 -2.04 11.30
CA GLY A 130 19.52 -0.59 11.49
C GLY A 130 18.62 -0.14 12.64
N GLY A 131 18.06 -1.06 13.43
CA GLY A 131 17.39 -0.73 14.69
C GLY A 131 15.92 -0.30 14.57
N TYR A 132 15.23 -0.66 13.48
CA TYR A 132 13.80 -0.39 13.34
C TYR A 132 12.96 -1.01 14.46
N ALA A 133 13.30 -2.26 14.83
CA ALA A 133 12.66 -3.01 15.90
C ALA A 133 13.72 -3.64 16.82
N HIS A 134 13.42 -3.72 18.11
CA HIS A 134 14.29 -4.39 19.09
C HIS A 134 14.27 -5.93 18.98
N SER A 135 13.22 -6.49 18.37
CA SER A 135 13.06 -7.94 18.25
C SER A 135 14.13 -8.56 17.35
N ARG A 136 14.78 -9.62 17.83
CA ARG A 136 15.77 -10.41 17.05
C ARG A 136 15.15 -11.21 15.92
N THR A 137 13.84 -11.43 15.96
CA THR A 137 13.06 -12.23 14.99
C THR A 137 12.19 -11.36 14.09
N TRP A 138 12.28 -10.04 14.17
CA TRP A 138 11.44 -9.13 13.38
C TRP A 138 11.56 -9.40 11.87
N ALA A 139 12.78 -9.52 11.35
CA ALA A 139 13.03 -9.81 9.95
C ALA A 139 12.49 -11.20 9.55
N SER A 140 12.59 -12.21 10.42
CA SER A 140 12.02 -13.53 10.12
C SER A 140 10.50 -13.51 10.14
N GLN A 141 9.87 -12.71 11.00
CA GLN A 141 8.42 -12.50 11.03
C GLN A 141 7.91 -11.78 9.77
N VAL A 142 8.57 -10.70 9.36
CA VAL A 142 8.24 -9.98 8.12
C VAL A 142 8.43 -10.90 6.89
N THR A 143 9.56 -11.60 6.80
CA THR A 143 9.79 -12.53 5.67
C THR A 143 8.82 -13.72 5.67
N ALA A 144 8.34 -14.17 6.84
CA ALA A 144 7.30 -15.19 6.93
C ALA A 144 5.96 -14.67 6.39
N ILE A 145 5.58 -13.42 6.68
CA ILE A 145 4.39 -12.76 6.09
C ILE A 145 4.53 -12.68 4.57
N ILE A 146 5.68 -12.19 4.07
CA ILE A 146 5.95 -12.08 2.63
C ILE A 146 5.78 -13.44 1.93
N LYS A 147 6.36 -14.51 2.49
CA LYS A 147 6.24 -15.86 1.94
C LYS A 147 4.80 -16.37 2.01
N LYS A 148 4.12 -16.20 3.14
CA LYS A 148 2.75 -16.69 3.37
C LYS A 148 1.78 -16.14 2.33
N TYR A 149 1.89 -14.84 2.02
CA TYR A 149 1.00 -14.17 1.08
C TYR A 149 1.63 -13.92 -0.30
N LYS A 150 2.79 -14.54 -0.57
CA LYS A 150 3.53 -14.43 -1.84
C LYS A 150 3.76 -12.99 -2.30
N LEU A 151 4.01 -12.08 -1.36
CA LEU A 151 4.11 -10.64 -1.65
C LEU A 151 5.30 -10.32 -2.56
N ASN A 152 6.31 -11.18 -2.62
CA ASN A 152 7.47 -11.04 -3.51
C ASN A 152 7.09 -11.12 -5.01
N GLU A 153 5.91 -11.64 -5.37
CA GLU A 153 5.42 -11.59 -6.75
C GLU A 153 5.16 -10.14 -7.21
N LEU A 154 4.94 -9.23 -6.25
CA LEU A 154 4.75 -7.80 -6.48
C LEU A 154 6.07 -7.04 -6.69
N ASP A 155 7.22 -7.66 -6.42
CA ASP A 155 8.54 -7.00 -6.49
C ASP A 155 9.12 -6.97 -7.92
N THR A 156 8.45 -7.63 -8.86
CA THR A 156 8.77 -7.45 -10.27
C THR A 156 8.30 -6.06 -10.69
N PRO A 157 9.11 -5.28 -11.44
CA PRO A 157 8.64 -4.08 -12.12
C PRO A 157 7.67 -4.51 -13.24
N SER A 158 6.47 -4.92 -12.83
CA SER A 158 5.42 -5.38 -13.72
C SER A 158 4.71 -4.15 -14.28
N SER A 159 5.07 -3.79 -15.53
CA SER A 159 4.19 -2.99 -16.39
C SER A 159 2.78 -3.60 -16.48
N SER A 160 2.62 -4.90 -16.23
CA SER A 160 1.35 -5.64 -16.31
C SER A 160 0.33 -5.31 -15.20
N ILE A 161 0.75 -4.96 -13.97
CA ILE A 161 -0.19 -4.56 -12.89
C ILE A 161 -0.79 -3.17 -13.17
N LEU A 162 -0.08 -2.35 -13.96
CA LEU A 162 -0.58 -1.06 -14.44
C LEU A 162 -1.44 -1.17 -15.71
N GLN A 163 -1.51 -2.36 -16.34
CA GLN A 163 -2.02 -2.53 -17.70
C GLN A 163 -3.30 -3.37 -17.80
N SER A 164 -3.70 -4.09 -16.74
CA SER A 164 -4.88 -4.98 -16.76
C SER A 164 -6.24 -4.27 -16.81
N ASN A 165 -6.32 -2.97 -17.11
CA ASN A 165 -7.58 -2.26 -17.31
C ASN A 165 -7.56 -1.20 -18.43
N VAL A 166 -6.66 -1.27 -19.42
CA VAL A 166 -6.62 -0.22 -20.46
C VAL A 166 -6.36 -0.76 -21.86
N SER A 167 -7.44 -0.97 -22.60
CA SER A 167 -7.45 -0.82 -24.05
C SER A 167 -7.47 0.67 -24.42
N THR A 168 -6.40 1.13 -25.10
CA THR A 168 -6.36 2.23 -26.12
C THR A 168 -6.48 3.69 -25.62
N PRO A 169 -6.02 4.72 -26.39
CA PRO A 169 -4.75 4.93 -27.11
C PRO A 169 -3.88 6.01 -26.42
N ALA A 170 -2.68 6.25 -26.96
CA ALA A 170 -1.90 7.45 -26.66
C ALA A 170 -2.70 8.70 -27.05
N GLU A 171 -3.04 9.54 -26.07
CA GLU A 171 -3.77 10.79 -26.28
C GLU A 171 -3.04 11.92 -25.56
N SER A 172 -3.09 13.08 -26.21
CA SER A 172 -2.25 14.27 -26.09
C SER A 172 -2.04 14.83 -24.68
N GLU A 173 -0.89 15.48 -24.52
CA GLU A 173 -0.54 16.38 -23.41
C GLU A 173 -1.49 17.59 -23.33
N GLU A 174 -2.77 17.38 -23.00
CA GLU A 174 -3.58 18.47 -22.48
C GLU A 174 -3.28 18.60 -20.98
N THR A 175 -2.79 19.79 -20.60
CA THR A 175 -2.61 20.19 -19.20
C THR A 175 -3.96 20.20 -18.50
N SER A 176 -4.35 19.05 -17.94
CA SER A 176 -5.57 18.92 -17.14
C SER A 176 -5.32 19.48 -15.74
N THR A 177 -6.26 20.30 -15.23
CA THR A 177 -6.24 20.74 -13.84
C THR A 177 -7.16 19.88 -12.99
N TYR A 178 -6.75 19.60 -11.75
CA TYR A 178 -7.52 18.80 -10.80
C TYR A 178 -7.66 19.49 -9.45
N ASN A 179 -8.90 19.61 -8.97
CA ASN A 179 -9.20 20.13 -7.65
C ASN A 179 -9.17 19.01 -6.62
N VAL A 180 -8.24 19.11 -5.66
CA VAL A 180 -8.04 18.16 -4.57
C VAL A 180 -9.34 17.97 -3.77
N ARG A 181 -9.73 16.72 -3.56
CA ARG A 181 -10.90 16.32 -2.78
C ARG A 181 -10.47 15.78 -1.42
N ARG A 182 -11.43 15.74 -0.48
CA ARG A 182 -11.20 15.13 0.83
C ARG A 182 -10.72 13.68 0.67
N GLY A 183 -9.58 13.36 1.28
CA GLY A 183 -8.97 12.02 1.25
C GLY A 183 -8.09 11.74 0.03
N ASP A 184 -7.87 12.73 -0.83
CA ASP A 184 -6.85 12.61 -1.87
C ASP A 184 -5.44 12.75 -1.28
N THR A 185 -4.52 11.97 -1.86
CA THR A 185 -3.08 12.08 -1.64
C THR A 185 -2.39 12.23 -2.99
N LEU A 186 -1.19 12.82 -3.01
CA LEU A 186 -0.42 12.92 -4.26
C LEU A 186 -0.20 11.56 -4.93
N ILE A 187 -0.07 10.49 -4.14
CA ILE A 187 0.05 9.12 -4.66
C ILE A 187 -1.24 8.73 -5.40
N ARG A 188 -2.41 8.84 -4.76
CA ARG A 188 -3.69 8.45 -5.38
C ARG A 188 -4.03 9.29 -6.60
N ILE A 189 -3.66 10.57 -6.59
CA ILE A 189 -3.82 11.46 -7.75
C ILE A 189 -2.87 11.00 -8.87
N ALA A 190 -1.59 10.80 -8.57
CA ALA A 190 -0.62 10.29 -9.55
C ALA A 190 -1.09 8.98 -10.18
N GLU A 191 -1.63 8.07 -9.38
CA GLU A 191 -2.22 6.81 -9.85
C GLU A 191 -3.46 7.01 -10.73
N ARG A 192 -4.35 7.94 -10.39
CA ARG A 192 -5.56 8.23 -11.17
C ARG A 192 -5.20 8.76 -12.55
N PHE A 193 -4.20 9.63 -12.62
CA PHE A 193 -3.83 10.35 -13.83
C PHE A 193 -2.61 9.76 -14.54
N ARG A 194 -2.14 8.58 -14.11
CA ARG A 194 -1.00 7.86 -14.68
C ARG A 194 0.28 8.71 -14.78
N THR A 195 0.48 9.60 -13.82
CA THR A 195 1.69 10.44 -13.66
C THR A 195 2.46 9.99 -12.41
N THR A 196 3.48 10.74 -12.00
CA THR A 196 4.25 10.47 -10.77
C THR A 196 4.05 11.57 -9.75
N VAL A 197 4.21 11.24 -8.46
CA VAL A 197 4.22 12.25 -7.39
C VAL A 197 5.28 13.31 -7.68
N LYS A 198 6.44 12.91 -8.21
CA LYS A 198 7.53 13.82 -8.58
C LYS A 198 7.09 14.81 -9.65
N GLU A 199 6.42 14.33 -10.69
CA GLU A 199 5.94 15.17 -11.79
C GLU A 199 4.85 16.14 -11.33
N ILE A 200 3.85 15.67 -10.56
CA ILE A 200 2.84 16.57 -9.97
C ILE A 200 3.52 17.64 -9.11
N LYS A 201 4.47 17.26 -8.24
CA LYS A 201 5.18 18.22 -7.39
C LYS A 201 5.95 19.25 -8.22
N ASN A 202 6.64 18.81 -9.27
CA ASN A 202 7.39 19.69 -10.15
C ASN A 202 6.48 20.66 -10.91
N LYS A 203 5.38 20.18 -11.50
CA LYS A 203 4.39 21.01 -12.22
C LYS A 203 3.73 22.06 -11.32
N ASN A 204 3.61 21.77 -10.01
CA ASN A 204 2.89 22.61 -9.05
C ASN A 204 3.80 23.33 -8.03
N GLY A 205 5.12 23.25 -8.18
CA GLY A 205 6.08 23.84 -7.22
C GLY A 205 5.93 23.30 -5.79
N LEU A 206 5.41 22.10 -5.60
CA LEU A 206 5.15 21.54 -4.27
C LEU A 206 6.43 20.98 -3.67
N THR A 207 6.77 21.44 -2.47
CA THR A 207 7.90 20.91 -1.70
C THR A 207 7.47 19.79 -0.74
N SER A 208 6.22 19.84 -0.25
CA SER A 208 5.62 18.82 0.63
C SER A 208 4.61 17.95 -0.12
N SER A 209 4.13 16.88 0.55
CA SER A 209 3.03 16.05 0.05
C SER A 209 1.67 16.40 0.65
N MET A 210 1.61 17.44 1.49
CA MET A 210 0.34 17.91 2.07
C MET A 210 -0.47 18.63 1.01
N LEU A 211 -1.73 18.22 0.86
CA LEU A 211 -2.67 18.82 -0.08
C LEU A 211 -3.81 19.46 0.70
N ASN A 212 -4.21 20.66 0.30
CA ASN A 212 -5.40 21.31 0.83
C ASN A 212 -6.62 20.92 -0.01
N ILE A 213 -7.76 20.67 0.63
CA ILE A 213 -9.02 20.44 -0.09
C ILE A 213 -9.34 21.69 -0.93
N GLY A 214 -9.66 21.50 -2.21
CA GLY A 214 -9.89 22.56 -3.18
C GLY A 214 -8.62 23.13 -3.83
N GLN A 215 -7.43 22.67 -3.44
CA GLN A 215 -6.19 23.03 -4.13
C GLN A 215 -6.25 22.54 -5.58
N SER A 216 -5.97 23.44 -6.53
CA SER A 216 -5.84 23.08 -7.94
C SER A 216 -4.44 22.55 -8.23
N LEU A 217 -4.35 21.43 -8.94
CA LEU A 217 -3.11 20.81 -9.38
C LEU A 217 -3.07 20.70 -10.89
N HIS A 218 -1.95 21.11 -11.49
CA HIS A 218 -1.58 20.83 -12.87
C HIS A 218 -1.07 19.38 -12.99
N LEU A 219 -1.70 18.59 -13.85
CA LEU A 219 -1.41 17.16 -14.01
C LEU A 219 -0.64 16.83 -15.27
#